data_AF-A0A0R2XHT0-F1
#
_entry.id   AF-A0A0R2XHT0-F1
#
_cell.length_a   1.000
_cell.length_b   1.000
_cell.length_c   1.000
_cell.angle_alpha   90.00
_cell.angle_beta   90.00
_cell.angle_gamma   90.00
#
_symmetry.space_group_name_H-M   'P 1'
#
loop_
_entity.id
_entity.type
_entity.pdbx_description
1 polymer ?
#
loop_
_entity_poly.entity_id
_entity_poly.type
_entity_poly.pdbx_seq_one_letter_code
_entity_poly.pdbx_strand_id
1 'polypeptide(L)'
;MLLPALCIAQETNPSARLPATPPPAATNAPAAAPSDEEVITCQGIQIWKKGKPKKGYRTLGFDQLQRQNGFAAAQNKIARGVQARKGNAAIINSIQNSQRANFNLNTQDERLDGIDIRYEIILLLP
;
A
#
# COMPACT_ATOMS: atom_id res chain seq x y z
N MET A 1 53.74 -56.40 -23.45
CA MET A 1 52.85 -57.08 -22.46
C MET A 1 51.61 -56.22 -22.30
N LEU A 2 50.45 -56.87 -22.24
CA LEU A 2 49.08 -56.32 -22.25
C LEU A 2 48.84 -55.22 -21.19
N LEU A 3 48.12 -54.16 -21.56
CA LEU A 3 47.07 -53.55 -20.72
C LEU A 3 46.03 -52.82 -21.61
N PRO A 4 44.72 -52.87 -21.27
CA PRO A 4 43.63 -52.58 -22.20
C PRO A 4 43.15 -51.12 -22.21
N ALA A 5 42.45 -50.80 -23.29
CA ALA A 5 41.83 -49.53 -23.65
C ALA A 5 41.01 -48.87 -22.53
N LEU A 6 41.27 -47.58 -22.31
CA LEU A 6 40.43 -46.72 -21.48
C LEU A 6 39.35 -46.05 -22.34
N CYS A 7 38.12 -46.22 -21.89
CA CYS A 7 36.87 -45.83 -22.53
C CYS A 7 36.75 -44.33 -22.82
N ILE A 8 36.20 -44.00 -23.99
CA ILE A 8 35.49 -42.74 -24.22
C ILE A 8 34.00 -43.08 -24.07
N ALA A 9 33.37 -42.61 -23.00
CA ALA A 9 31.93 -42.69 -22.82
C ALA A 9 31.36 -41.28 -22.82
N GLN A 10 30.56 -40.98 -23.86
CA GLN A 10 29.68 -39.82 -23.93
C GLN A 10 28.68 -39.88 -22.78
N GLU A 11 28.72 -38.91 -21.89
CA GLU A 11 27.72 -38.75 -20.84
C GLU A 11 26.52 -38.01 -21.45
N THR A 12 25.52 -38.78 -21.91
CA THR A 12 24.17 -38.25 -22.17
C THR A 12 23.29 -38.72 -21.03
N ASN A 13 22.96 -37.76 -20.15
CA ASN A 13 22.11 -37.90 -18.97
C ASN A 13 20.65 -38.21 -19.37
N PRO A 14 20.02 -39.28 -18.86
CA PRO A 14 18.58 -39.42 -18.91
C PRO A 14 18.01 -39.50 -17.49
N SER A 15 17.64 -38.36 -16.90
CA SER A 15 16.81 -38.34 -15.70
C SER A 15 15.35 -38.63 -16.07
N ALA A 16 14.89 -39.81 -15.66
CA ALA A 16 13.53 -40.29 -15.75
C ALA A 16 12.53 -39.46 -14.91
N ARG A 17 11.30 -39.25 -15.42
CA ARG A 17 10.07 -39.27 -14.58
C ARG A 17 8.76 -39.15 -15.38
N LEU A 18 7.96 -40.23 -15.29
CA LEU A 18 6.49 -40.37 -15.16
C LEU A 18 5.52 -39.84 -16.25
N PRO A 19 4.43 -40.59 -16.57
CA PRO A 19 3.48 -40.27 -17.63
C PRO A 19 2.39 -39.26 -17.22
N ALA A 20 1.81 -38.65 -18.25
CA ALA A 20 0.99 -37.45 -18.29
C ALA A 20 -0.29 -37.44 -17.44
N THR A 21 -0.44 -36.38 -16.66
CA THR A 21 -1.74 -35.85 -16.22
C THR A 21 -2.06 -34.65 -17.13
N PRO A 22 -3.25 -34.54 -17.75
CA PRO A 22 -3.59 -33.34 -18.50
C PRO A 22 -3.65 -32.15 -17.52
N PRO A 23 -3.07 -30.98 -17.86
CA PRO A 23 -3.25 -29.79 -17.03
C PRO A 23 -4.75 -29.43 -17.01
N PRO A 24 -5.31 -29.06 -15.85
CA PRO A 24 -6.63 -28.43 -15.84
C PRO A 24 -6.55 -27.19 -16.74
N ALA A 25 -7.56 -27.02 -17.58
CA ALA A 25 -7.66 -25.86 -18.46
C ALA A 25 -7.38 -24.59 -17.64
N ALA A 26 -6.29 -23.90 -17.98
CA ALA A 26 -6.04 -22.57 -17.48
C ALA A 26 -7.12 -21.67 -18.07
N THR A 27 -8.26 -21.58 -17.38
CA THR A 27 -9.14 -20.43 -17.53
C THR A 27 -8.26 -19.24 -17.19
N ASN A 28 -7.81 -18.54 -18.24
CA ASN A 28 -7.34 -17.16 -18.16
C ASN A 28 -8.50 -16.31 -17.65
N ALA A 29 -8.82 -16.43 -16.36
CA ALA A 29 -9.45 -15.36 -15.66
C ALA A 29 -8.40 -14.24 -15.63
N PRO A 30 -8.67 -13.04 -16.18
CA PRO A 30 -7.76 -11.93 -15.96
C PRO A 30 -7.60 -11.80 -14.45
N ALA A 31 -6.35 -11.83 -13.99
CA ALA A 31 -6.02 -11.52 -12.61
C ALA A 31 -6.79 -10.25 -12.25
N ALA A 32 -7.72 -10.36 -11.30
CA ALA A 32 -8.48 -9.21 -10.83
C ALA A 32 -7.45 -8.13 -10.48
N ALA A 33 -7.46 -7.04 -11.26
CA ALA A 33 -6.55 -5.92 -11.04
C ALA A 33 -6.64 -5.56 -9.55
N PRO A 34 -5.50 -5.39 -8.84
CA PRO A 34 -5.54 -4.95 -7.46
C PRO A 34 -6.36 -3.66 -7.46
N SER A 35 -7.40 -3.60 -6.62
CA SER A 35 -8.20 -2.38 -6.51
C SER A 35 -7.23 -1.27 -6.09
N ASP A 36 -6.89 -0.38 -7.03
CA ASP A 36 -5.86 0.66 -6.87
C ASP A 36 -6.26 1.75 -5.86
N GLU A 37 -7.50 1.67 -5.38
CA GLU A 37 -8.15 2.59 -4.47
C GLU A 37 -8.16 2.01 -3.05
N GLU A 38 -7.49 2.68 -2.12
CA GLU A 38 -7.55 2.35 -0.69
C GLU A 38 -8.45 3.38 -0.02
N VAL A 39 -9.67 2.97 0.33
CA VAL A 39 -10.68 3.83 0.98
C VAL A 39 -10.96 3.30 2.38
N ILE A 40 -10.90 4.20 3.37
CA ILE A 40 -11.18 3.89 4.77
C ILE A 40 -12.39 4.73 5.19
N THR A 41 -13.34 4.11 5.89
CA THR A 41 -14.50 4.83 6.44
C THR A 41 -14.29 5.08 7.92
N CYS A 42 -14.37 6.34 8.34
CA CYS A 42 -14.24 6.75 9.74
C CYS A 42 -15.39 7.70 10.08
N GLN A 43 -16.22 7.36 11.07
CA GLN A 43 -17.36 8.20 11.51
C GLN A 43 -18.32 8.59 10.37
N GLY A 44 -18.53 7.67 9.40
CA GLY A 44 -19.36 7.93 8.22
C GLY A 44 -18.69 8.79 7.13
N ILE A 45 -17.44 9.22 7.32
CA ILE A 45 -16.64 9.93 6.34
C ILE A 45 -15.76 8.95 5.57
N GLN A 46 -15.78 9.03 4.25
CA GLN A 46 -14.89 8.25 3.38
C GLN A 46 -13.56 8.97 3.20
N ILE A 47 -12.45 8.26 3.47
CA ILE A 47 -11.08 8.78 3.40
C ILE A 47 -10.31 7.95 2.37
N TRP A 48 -9.99 8.55 1.23
CA TRP A 48 -9.15 7.96 0.19
C TRP A 48 -7.70 8.08 0.61
N LYS A 49 -7.12 6.98 1.08
CA LYS A 49 -5.68 6.88 1.40
C LYS A 49 -4.83 6.67 0.15
N LYS A 50 -5.38 5.99 -0.87
CA LYS A 50 -4.77 5.84 -2.19
C LYS A 50 -5.83 6.03 -3.27
N GLY A 51 -5.47 6.71 -4.36
CA GLY A 51 -6.38 7.00 -5.46
C GLY A 51 -7.30 8.19 -5.16
N LYS A 52 -8.37 8.31 -5.94
CA LYS A 52 -9.34 9.40 -5.86
C LYS A 52 -10.76 8.84 -6.05
N PRO A 53 -11.80 9.54 -5.56
CA PRO A 53 -13.18 9.13 -5.79
C PRO A 53 -13.47 9.06 -7.29
N LYS A 54 -14.13 7.98 -7.72
CA LYS A 54 -14.67 7.86 -9.09
C LYS A 54 -15.90 8.75 -9.32
N LYS A 55 -16.62 9.08 -8.24
CA LYS A 55 -17.73 10.02 -8.28
C LYS A 55 -17.22 11.45 -8.47
N GLY A 56 -18.01 12.30 -9.11
CA GLY A 56 -17.74 13.73 -9.15
C GLY A 56 -17.70 14.31 -7.74
N TYR A 57 -16.77 15.22 -7.48
CA TYR A 57 -16.62 15.84 -6.18
C TYR A 57 -16.20 17.30 -6.30
N ARG A 58 -16.51 18.09 -5.27
CA ARG A 58 -16.04 19.47 -5.11
C ARG A 58 -15.05 19.56 -3.97
N THR A 59 -13.91 20.20 -4.21
CA THR A 59 -12.96 20.58 -3.17
C THR A 59 -13.54 21.68 -2.29
N LEU A 60 -13.58 21.45 -0.98
CA LEU A 60 -13.97 22.46 0.02
C LEU A 60 -12.76 23.11 0.68
N GLY A 61 -11.61 22.42 0.69
CA GLY A 61 -10.34 23.01 1.08
C GLY A 61 -9.28 21.96 1.40
N PHE A 62 -8.15 22.43 1.89
CA PHE A 62 -7.01 21.60 2.28
C PHE A 62 -6.71 21.76 3.76
N ASP A 63 -6.15 20.72 4.37
CA ASP A 63 -5.74 20.74 5.75
C ASP A 63 -4.53 19.81 5.97
N GLN A 64 -3.84 19.98 7.09
CA GLN A 64 -2.69 19.17 7.46
C GLN A 64 -2.73 18.80 8.94
N LEU A 65 -2.32 17.57 9.23
CA LEU A 65 -2.09 17.09 10.59
C LEU A 65 -0.61 16.79 10.73
N GLN A 66 0.03 17.38 11.73
CA GLN A 66 1.46 17.17 11.97
C GLN A 66 1.69 16.27 13.17
N ARG A 67 2.74 15.45 13.13
CA ARG A 67 3.20 14.58 14.23
C ARG A 67 2.07 13.72 14.81
N GLN A 68 1.32 13.06 13.93
CA GLN A 68 0.30 12.10 14.36
C GLN A 68 0.95 10.77 14.74
N ASN A 69 0.46 10.14 15.80
CA ASN A 69 0.92 8.82 16.25
C ASN A 69 0.33 7.72 15.34
N GLY A 70 0.67 7.76 14.05
CA GLY A 70 0.16 6.85 13.02
C GLY A 70 -1.18 7.28 12.41
N PHE A 71 -1.54 6.61 11.30
CA PHE A 71 -2.68 6.98 10.47
C PHE A 71 -4.02 6.72 11.19
N ALA A 72 -4.12 5.65 11.97
CA ALA A 72 -5.32 5.33 12.75
C ALA A 72 -5.70 6.47 13.72
N ALA A 73 -4.72 7.06 14.42
CA ALA A 73 -4.95 8.20 15.30
C ALA A 73 -5.37 9.46 14.51
N ALA A 74 -4.86 9.62 13.29
CA ALA A 74 -5.17 10.74 12.43
C ALA A 74 -6.58 10.66 11.80
N GLN A 75 -7.11 9.47 11.53
CA GLN A 75 -8.42 9.27 10.90
C GLN A 75 -9.54 10.04 11.63
N ASN A 76 -9.59 9.95 12.96
CA ASN A 76 -10.58 10.68 13.76
C ASN A 76 -10.43 12.20 13.64
N LYS A 77 -9.20 12.71 13.56
CA LYS A 77 -8.95 14.15 13.38
C LYS A 77 -9.29 14.62 11.97
N ILE A 78 -9.02 13.79 10.95
CA ILE A 78 -9.41 14.04 9.56
C ILE A 78 -10.94 14.09 9.47
N ALA A 79 -11.65 13.09 10.02
CA ALA A 79 -13.12 13.06 10.02
C ALA A 79 -13.72 14.32 10.67
N ARG A 80 -13.17 14.76 11.81
CA ARG A 80 -13.58 16.02 12.45
C ARG A 80 -13.31 17.25 11.58
N GLY A 81 -12.14 17.33 10.94
CA GLY A 81 -11.80 18.43 10.03
C GLY A 81 -12.74 18.50 8.81
N VAL A 82 -13.07 17.33 8.25
CA VAL A 82 -14.03 17.21 7.14
C VAL A 82 -15.41 17.72 7.56
N GLN A 83 -15.93 17.24 8.69
CA GLN A 83 -17.23 17.67 9.21
C GLN A 83 -17.27 19.16 9.53
N ALA A 84 -16.20 19.70 10.14
CA ALA A 84 -16.10 21.13 10.47
C ALA A 84 -16.20 22.04 9.24
N ARG A 85 -15.73 21.57 8.06
CA ARG A 85 -15.86 22.29 6.79
C ARG A 85 -17.06 21.87 5.95
N LYS A 86 -18.00 21.11 6.53
CA LYS A 86 -19.21 20.60 5.85
C LYS A 86 -18.92 19.70 4.64
N GLY A 87 -17.76 19.03 4.64
CA GLY A 87 -17.46 17.96 3.68
C GLY A 87 -18.05 16.63 4.13
N ASN A 88 -18.05 15.64 3.23
CA ASN A 88 -18.46 14.27 3.52
C ASN A 88 -17.35 13.24 3.23
N ALA A 89 -16.19 13.71 2.76
CA ALA A 89 -15.09 12.87 2.36
C ALA A 89 -13.73 13.60 2.43
N ALA A 90 -12.64 12.83 2.45
CA ALA A 90 -11.29 13.35 2.36
C ALA A 90 -10.41 12.55 1.40
N ILE A 91 -9.48 13.22 0.71
CA ILE A 91 -8.45 12.58 -0.11
C ILE A 91 -7.10 12.86 0.54
N ILE A 92 -6.34 11.82 0.85
CA ILE A 92 -4.98 11.97 1.37
C ILE A 92 -4.05 12.27 0.20
N ASN A 93 -3.43 13.45 0.23
CA ASN A 93 -2.48 13.88 -0.79
C ASN A 93 -1.07 13.36 -0.48
N SER A 94 -0.69 13.34 0.80
CA SER A 94 0.62 12.83 1.22
C SER A 94 0.61 12.38 2.68
N ILE A 95 1.39 11.32 2.95
CA ILE A 95 1.76 10.90 4.30
C ILE A 95 3.29 10.89 4.34
N GLN A 96 3.89 11.65 5.26
CA GLN A 96 5.34 11.76 5.43
C GLN A 96 5.70 11.44 6.88
N ASN A 97 6.85 10.81 7.11
CA ASN A 97 7.35 10.62 8.46
C ASN A 97 7.88 11.95 9.01
N SER A 98 7.36 12.35 10.17
CA SER A 98 7.78 13.56 10.88
C SER A 98 9.06 13.25 11.66
N GLN A 99 10.22 13.36 11.02
CA GLN A 99 11.48 13.35 11.75
C GLN A 99 11.74 14.74 12.35
N ARG A 100 12.10 14.82 13.65
CA ARG A 100 12.64 16.07 14.21
C ARG A 100 14.10 16.19 13.76
N ALA A 101 14.46 17.32 13.16
CA ALA A 101 15.82 17.60 12.67
C ALA A 101 16.89 17.71 13.78
N ASN A 102 16.52 17.67 15.07
CA ASN A 102 17.46 17.81 16.19
C ASN A 102 17.48 16.53 17.04
N PHE A 103 18.39 15.62 16.70
CA PHE A 103 18.79 14.52 17.57
C PHE A 103 19.70 15.07 18.68
N ASN A 104 19.15 15.37 19.85
CA ASN A 104 19.95 15.49 21.07
C ASN A 104 19.96 14.11 21.73
N LEU A 105 21.15 13.49 21.82
CA LEU A 105 21.38 12.14 22.35
C LEU A 105 20.98 11.97 23.83
N ASN A 106 20.72 13.07 24.56
CA ASN A 106 20.35 13.07 25.98
C ASN A 106 18.85 12.88 26.27
N THR A 107 17.97 12.88 25.27
CA THR A 107 16.52 12.71 25.45
C THR A 107 16.01 11.47 24.69
N GLN A 108 16.61 10.31 24.95
CA GLN A 108 16.26 9.03 24.32
C GLN A 108 14.78 8.62 24.52
N ASP A 109 14.06 9.27 25.43
CA ASP A 109 12.64 9.02 25.72
C ASP A 109 11.66 9.65 24.70
N GLU A 110 12.10 10.59 23.85
CA GLU A 110 11.22 11.30 22.90
C GLU A 110 11.28 10.72 21.47
N ARG A 111 11.34 9.39 21.30
CA ARG A 111 11.21 8.72 19.99
C ARG A 111 9.77 8.73 19.46
N LEU A 112 9.10 9.88 19.50
CA LEU A 112 7.80 10.07 18.86
C LEU A 112 8.02 10.35 17.37
N ASP A 113 8.44 9.31 16.63
CA ASP A 113 8.39 9.29 15.18
C ASP A 113 6.91 9.37 14.75
N GLY A 114 6.43 10.59 14.51
CA GLY A 114 5.07 10.85 14.06
C GLY A 114 4.94 10.76 12.54
N ILE A 115 3.71 10.90 12.04
CA ILE A 115 3.44 11.14 10.62
C ILE A 115 2.77 12.49 10.42
N ASP A 116 3.21 13.19 9.37
CA ASP A 116 2.56 14.37 8.83
C ASP A 116 1.65 13.94 7.68
N ILE A 117 0.40 14.37 7.72
CA ILE A 117 -0.61 14.02 6.73
C ILE A 117 -1.15 15.31 6.13
N ARG A 118 -1.12 15.41 4.81
CA ARG A 118 -1.81 16.48 4.07
C ARG A 118 -2.99 15.86 3.35
N TYR A 119 -4.14 16.48 3.48
CA TYR A 119 -5.37 15.97 2.90
C TYR A 119 -6.26 17.08 2.36
N GLU A 120 -7.07 16.71 1.39
CA GLU A 120 -8.11 17.52 0.81
C GLU A 120 -9.45 17.14 1.42
N ILE A 121 -10.26 18.15 1.77
CA ILE A 121 -11.62 17.98 2.23
C ILE A 121 -12.53 18.20 1.04
N ILE A 122 -13.36 17.21 0.75
CA ILE A 122 -14.23 17.21 -0.42
C ILE A 122 -15.70 17.00 -0.04
N LEU A 123 -16.57 17.45 -0.94
CA LEU A 123 -17.97 17.09 -0.97
C LEU A 123 -18.21 16.22 -2.21
N LEU A 124 -18.43 14.92 -1.99
CA LEU A 124 -18.90 14.01 -3.03
C LEU A 124 -20.28 14.49 -3.48
N LEU A 125 -20.42 14.64 -4.79
CA LEU A 125 -21.70 14.91 -5.42
C LEU A 125 -22.51 13.60 -5.46
N PRO A 126 -23.85 13.68 -5.32
CA PRO A 126 -24.72 12.51 -5.33
C PRO A 126 -24.49 11.59 -6.55
#